data_AF-A0A7S3SFR6-F1
#
_entry.id   AF-A0A7S3SFR6-F1
#
_cell.length_a   1.000
_cell.length_b   1.000
_cell.length_c   1.000
_cell.angle_alpha   90.00
_cell.angle_beta   90.00
_cell.angle_gamma   90.00
#
_symmetry.space_group_name_H-M   'P 1'
#
loop_
_entity.id
_entity.type
_entity.pdbx_description
1 polymer ?
#
loop_
_entity_poly.entity_id
_entity_poly.type
_entity_poly.pdbx_seq_one_letter_code
_entity_poly.pdbx_strand_id
1 'polypeptide(L)'
;KDADFAAGVEKELAKYRSEGSEPAPKAEAKEEKPKEEKPKEEPKAEKKEAVKVSAAAVKELRQRSGAGIMDSKTALAECDGDTDKAMAWLKKKGMAKADKKAGNLSAEGAIATYVHFNQKIGVICEINSETDFVASNEIFKGFTADIAMQIAANP
;
A
#
# COMPACT_ATOMS: atom_id res chain seq x y z
N LYS A 1 -10.42 -53.09 -4.94
CA LYS A 1 -11.63 -52.35 -4.53
C LYS A 1 -11.34 -50.90 -4.84
N ASP A 2 -11.15 -50.54 -6.11
CA ASP A 2 -10.52 -49.25 -6.47
C ASP A 2 -11.01 -48.76 -7.85
N ALA A 3 -12.30 -49.01 -8.16
CA ALA A 3 -12.93 -48.57 -9.41
C ALA A 3 -14.17 -47.68 -9.19
N ASP A 4 -14.68 -47.57 -7.96
CA ASP A 4 -15.92 -46.82 -7.67
C ASP A 4 -15.70 -45.41 -7.12
N PHE A 5 -14.48 -45.04 -6.71
CA PHE A 5 -14.22 -43.69 -6.18
C PHE A 5 -14.12 -42.64 -7.31
N ALA A 6 -13.47 -42.98 -8.43
CA ALA A 6 -13.33 -42.10 -9.58
C ALA A 6 -14.67 -41.77 -10.25
N ALA A 7 -15.56 -42.76 -10.37
CA ALA A 7 -16.90 -42.57 -10.92
C ALA A 7 -17.81 -41.70 -10.01
N GLY A 8 -17.57 -41.73 -8.69
CA GLY A 8 -18.25 -40.85 -7.73
C GLY A 8 -17.84 -39.39 -7.87
N VAL A 9 -16.55 -39.13 -8.03
CA VAL A 9 -15.98 -37.77 -8.17
C VAL A 9 -16.40 -37.11 -9.48
N GLU A 10 -16.50 -37.86 -10.59
CA GLU A 10 -17.00 -37.32 -11.87
C GLU A 10 -18.48 -36.93 -11.81
N LYS A 11 -19.30 -37.71 -11.09
CA LYS A 11 -20.72 -37.39 -10.87
C LYS A 11 -20.90 -36.16 -9.96
N GLU A 12 -20.01 -35.96 -9.00
CA GLU A 12 -20.04 -34.81 -8.10
C GLU A 12 -19.54 -33.53 -8.80
N LEU A 13 -18.49 -33.61 -9.62
CA LEU A 13 -18.00 -32.50 -10.45
C LEU A 13 -19.01 -32.03 -11.50
N ALA A 14 -19.84 -32.94 -12.03
CA ALA A 14 -20.89 -32.60 -12.99
C ALA A 14 -21.97 -31.68 -12.39
N LYS A 15 -22.17 -31.73 -11.06
CA LYS A 15 -23.16 -30.92 -10.35
C LYS A 15 -22.74 -29.45 -10.24
N TYR A 16 -21.44 -29.17 -10.18
CA TYR A 16 -20.89 -27.81 -10.12
C TYR A 16 -20.66 -27.17 -11.49
N ARG A 17 -20.60 -27.98 -12.57
CA ARG A 17 -20.44 -27.48 -13.94
C ARG A 17 -21.74 -26.91 -14.53
N SER A 18 -22.90 -27.24 -13.95
CA SER A 18 -24.23 -26.80 -14.42
C SER A 18 -24.74 -25.50 -13.78
N GLU A 19 -23.99 -24.86 -12.88
CA GLU A 19 -24.29 -23.50 -12.35
C GLU A 19 -23.26 -22.45 -12.78
N GLY A 20 -22.50 -22.72 -13.84
CA GLY A 20 -21.41 -21.84 -14.26
C GLY A 20 -21.13 -21.87 -15.76
N SER A 21 -22.13 -21.61 -16.58
CA SER A 21 -21.94 -20.94 -17.88
C SER A 21 -23.29 -20.68 -18.57
N GLU A 22 -23.85 -19.49 -18.42
CA GLU A 22 -24.60 -18.91 -19.53
C GLU A 22 -23.60 -18.18 -20.43
N PRO A 23 -23.65 -18.38 -21.76
CA PRO A 23 -22.79 -17.67 -22.70
C PRO A 23 -23.16 -16.18 -22.69
N ALA A 24 -22.19 -15.31 -22.41
CA ALA A 24 -22.36 -13.89 -22.58
C ALA A 24 -22.80 -13.59 -24.04
N PRO A 25 -23.93 -12.92 -24.27
CA PRO A 25 -24.37 -12.58 -25.61
C PRO A 25 -23.41 -11.56 -26.25
N LYS A 26 -23.04 -11.79 -27.51
CA LYS A 26 -22.40 -10.77 -28.36
C LYS A 26 -23.38 -9.61 -28.53
N ALA A 27 -23.07 -8.46 -27.92
CA ALA A 27 -23.79 -7.23 -28.12
C ALA A 27 -23.07 -6.34 -29.16
N GLU A 28 -23.85 -5.90 -30.13
CA GLU A 28 -23.49 -4.99 -31.22
C GLU A 28 -23.08 -3.61 -30.69
N ALA A 29 -22.16 -2.95 -31.40
CA ALA A 29 -21.79 -1.57 -31.15
C ALA A 29 -22.99 -0.64 -31.44
N LYS A 30 -23.45 0.06 -30.40
CA LYS A 30 -24.27 1.27 -30.53
C LYS A 30 -23.47 2.46 -30.00
N GLU A 31 -23.23 3.44 -30.86
CA GLU A 31 -22.80 4.79 -30.47
C GLU A 31 -23.85 5.40 -29.54
N GLU A 32 -23.46 5.73 -28.32
CA GLU A 32 -24.26 6.55 -27.41
C GLU A 32 -23.57 7.91 -27.24
N LYS A 33 -24.29 8.97 -27.64
CA LYS A 33 -23.84 10.37 -27.57
C LYS A 33 -23.57 10.81 -26.12
N PRO A 34 -22.68 11.79 -25.88
CA PRO A 34 -22.32 12.24 -24.55
C PRO A 34 -23.52 12.83 -23.81
N LYS A 35 -23.86 12.29 -22.63
CA LYS A 35 -24.73 12.96 -21.66
C LYS A 35 -23.88 14.01 -20.93
N GLU A 36 -24.28 15.26 -21.15
CA GLU A 36 -23.75 16.45 -20.50
C GLU A 36 -24.13 16.44 -19.01
N GLU A 37 -23.21 15.99 -18.15
CA GLU A 37 -23.32 16.19 -16.70
C GLU A 37 -22.96 17.63 -16.36
N LYS A 38 -23.93 18.35 -15.81
CA LYS A 38 -23.75 19.69 -15.23
C LYS A 38 -22.64 19.66 -14.17
N PRO A 39 -21.75 20.66 -14.10
CA PRO A 39 -20.70 20.70 -13.10
C PRO A 39 -21.31 20.73 -11.69
N LYS A 40 -21.04 19.69 -10.90
CA LYS A 40 -21.19 19.77 -9.44
C LYS A 40 -20.12 20.74 -8.95
N GLU A 41 -20.59 21.88 -8.46
CA GLU A 41 -19.79 22.94 -7.89
C GLU A 41 -19.06 22.39 -6.66
N GLU A 42 -17.77 22.12 -6.80
CA GLU A 42 -16.87 21.96 -5.66
C GLU A 42 -16.94 23.24 -4.82
N PRO A 43 -17.05 23.17 -3.48
CA PRO A 43 -16.91 24.37 -2.66
C PRO A 43 -15.52 24.94 -2.92
N LYS A 44 -15.50 26.14 -3.49
CA LYS A 44 -14.31 26.88 -3.91
C LYS A 44 -13.26 26.89 -2.80
N ALA A 45 -12.23 26.06 -2.96
CA ALA A 45 -10.98 26.26 -2.26
C ALA A 45 -10.43 27.61 -2.74
N GLU A 46 -10.37 28.58 -1.83
CA GLU A 46 -9.66 29.83 -2.06
C GLU A 46 -8.26 29.49 -2.56
N LYS A 47 -7.93 29.94 -3.78
CA LYS A 47 -6.57 29.90 -4.31
C LYS A 47 -5.68 30.71 -3.37
N LYS A 48 -5.02 30.06 -2.43
CA LYS A 48 -3.80 30.60 -1.83
C LYS A 48 -2.81 30.82 -2.96
N GLU A 49 -2.23 32.02 -3.00
CA GLU A 49 -1.26 32.45 -3.99
C GLU A 49 -0.18 31.38 -4.21
N ALA A 50 0.30 31.25 -5.45
CA ALA A 50 1.35 30.31 -5.79
C ALA A 50 2.63 30.64 -5.02
N VAL A 51 2.78 30.07 -3.83
CA VAL A 51 4.00 30.14 -3.04
C VAL A 51 5.13 29.66 -3.93
N LYS A 52 6.11 30.52 -4.19
CA LYS A 52 7.27 30.21 -5.02
C LYS A 52 8.16 29.24 -4.26
N VAL A 53 7.80 27.96 -4.26
CA VAL A 53 8.56 26.89 -3.57
C VAL A 53 9.94 26.77 -4.22
N SER A 54 10.99 27.04 -3.45
CA SER A 54 12.37 26.96 -3.95
C SER A 54 12.80 25.51 -4.15
N ALA A 55 13.56 25.23 -5.22
CA ALA A 55 14.08 23.88 -5.48
C ALA A 55 15.01 23.39 -4.36
N ALA A 56 15.72 24.31 -3.69
CA ALA A 56 16.55 24.02 -2.54
C ALA A 56 15.72 23.52 -1.34
N ALA A 57 14.60 24.19 -1.02
CA ALA A 57 13.71 23.77 0.06
C ALA A 57 13.07 22.39 -0.21
N VAL A 58 12.68 22.11 -1.46
CA VAL A 58 12.18 20.78 -1.86
C VAL A 58 13.25 19.71 -1.66
N LYS A 59 14.50 20.00 -2.04
CA LYS A 59 15.62 19.07 -1.87
C LYS A 59 15.89 18.78 -0.39
N GLU A 60 15.92 19.83 0.45
CA GLU A 60 16.13 19.70 1.89
C GLU A 60 15.03 18.85 2.53
N LEU A 61 13.76 19.19 2.27
CA LEU A 61 12.63 18.44 2.83
C LEU A 61 12.64 16.98 2.39
N ARG A 62 12.97 16.70 1.11
CA ARG A 62 13.09 15.33 0.60
C ARG A 62 14.22 14.56 1.29
N GLN A 63 15.39 15.17 1.50
CA GLN A 63 16.51 14.50 2.17
C GLN A 63 16.16 14.16 3.62
N ARG A 64 15.40 15.03 4.29
CA ARG A 64 15.02 14.86 5.69
C ARG A 64 13.85 13.89 5.88
N SER A 65 12.89 13.88 4.97
CA SER A 65 11.66 13.06 5.06
C SER A 65 11.73 11.72 4.30
N GLY A 66 12.59 11.62 3.29
CA GLY A 66 12.57 10.51 2.33
C GLY A 66 11.38 10.53 1.35
N ALA A 67 10.51 11.55 1.38
CA ALA A 67 9.33 11.63 0.54
C ALA A 67 9.67 11.87 -0.94
N GLY A 68 8.73 11.54 -1.83
CA GLY A 68 8.85 11.84 -3.26
C GLY A 68 8.97 13.35 -3.53
N ILE A 69 9.59 13.72 -4.67
CA ILE A 69 9.81 15.12 -5.07
C ILE A 69 8.48 15.89 -5.12
N MET A 70 7.44 15.29 -5.73
CA MET A 70 6.13 15.92 -5.86
C MET A 70 5.43 16.06 -4.51
N ASP A 71 5.48 15.05 -3.65
CA ASP A 71 4.89 15.15 -2.31
C ASP A 71 5.57 16.23 -1.48
N SER A 72 6.90 16.36 -1.58
CA SER A 72 7.67 17.40 -0.89
C SER A 72 7.31 18.79 -1.41
N LYS A 73 7.15 18.96 -2.73
CA LYS A 73 6.72 20.22 -3.33
C LYS A 73 5.29 20.59 -2.91
N THR A 74 4.36 19.64 -2.94
CA THR A 74 2.97 19.87 -2.49
C THR A 74 2.94 20.19 -1.01
N ALA A 75 3.68 19.47 -0.16
CA ALA A 75 3.73 19.73 1.27
C ALA A 75 4.21 21.16 1.57
N LEU A 76 5.24 21.63 0.87
CA LEU A 76 5.73 23.00 1.01
C LEU A 76 4.74 24.03 0.47
N ALA A 77 3.99 23.73 -0.59
CA ALA A 77 2.97 24.63 -1.11
C ALA A 77 1.78 24.79 -0.13
N GLU A 78 1.32 23.69 0.46
CA GLU A 78 0.22 23.67 1.44
C GLU A 78 0.61 24.29 2.79
N CYS A 79 1.90 24.26 3.13
CA CYS A 79 2.44 24.77 4.39
C CYS A 79 3.12 26.14 4.26
N ASP A 80 2.86 26.88 3.17
CA ASP A 80 3.41 28.22 2.93
C ASP A 80 4.96 28.29 3.00
N GLY A 81 5.64 27.20 2.62
CA GLY A 81 7.10 27.07 2.62
C GLY A 81 7.73 26.70 3.97
N ASP A 82 6.92 26.48 5.02
CA ASP A 82 7.38 26.07 6.35
C ASP A 82 7.77 24.58 6.36
N THR A 83 9.05 24.29 6.62
CA THR A 83 9.62 22.94 6.56
C THR A 83 9.11 22.03 7.68
N ASP A 84 8.92 22.55 8.89
CA ASP A 84 8.47 21.74 10.04
C ASP A 84 6.98 21.40 9.92
N LYS A 85 6.17 22.36 9.47
CA LYS A 85 4.75 22.09 9.14
C LYS A 85 4.64 21.13 7.96
N ALA A 86 5.49 21.27 6.94
CA ALA A 86 5.51 20.34 5.81
C ALA A 86 5.89 18.91 6.23
N MET A 87 6.80 18.72 7.20
CA MET A 87 7.12 17.41 7.77
C MET A 87 5.90 16.77 8.45
N ALA A 88 5.19 17.54 9.28
CA ALA A 88 3.97 17.05 9.93
C ALA A 88 2.88 16.70 8.90
N TRP A 89 2.73 17.51 7.87
CA TRP A 89 1.80 17.27 6.77
C TRP A 89 2.16 16.00 5.99
N LEU A 90 3.44 15.79 5.67
CA LEU A 90 3.93 14.57 5.01
C LEU A 90 3.68 13.33 5.85
N LYS A 91 3.86 13.40 7.17
CA LYS A 91 3.58 12.29 8.09
C LYS A 91 2.11 11.88 8.04
N LYS A 92 1.19 12.87 8.13
CA LYS A 92 -0.25 12.62 8.06
C LYS A 92 -0.66 12.05 6.70
N LYS A 93 -0.13 12.59 5.60
CA LYS A 93 -0.38 12.07 4.26
C LYS A 93 0.20 10.68 4.05
N GLY A 94 1.37 10.38 4.63
CA GLY A 94 2.03 9.08 4.59
C GLY A 94 1.17 7.98 5.20
N MET A 95 0.53 8.24 6.34
CA MET A 95 -0.42 7.32 6.97
C MET A 95 -1.59 7.01 6.04
N ALA A 96 -2.23 8.03 5.47
CA ALA A 96 -3.34 7.83 4.53
C ALA A 96 -2.92 7.07 3.25
N LYS A 97 -1.67 7.20 2.82
CA LYS A 97 -1.13 6.40 1.70
C LYS A 97 -0.89 4.95 2.10
N ALA A 98 -0.42 4.70 3.32
CA ALA A 98 -0.24 3.35 3.85
C ALA A 98 -1.60 2.63 3.95
N ASP A 99 -2.63 3.31 4.46
CA ASP A 99 -3.99 2.76 4.56
C ASP A 99 -4.53 2.33 3.20
N LYS A 100 -4.31 3.14 2.15
CA LYS A 100 -4.70 2.80 0.78
C LYS A 100 -3.95 1.59 0.20
N LYS A 101 -2.73 1.32 0.69
CA LYS A 101 -1.90 0.19 0.26
C LYS A 101 -2.15 -1.08 1.08
N ALA A 102 -2.81 -0.98 2.24
CA ALA A 102 -3.05 -2.12 3.12
C ALA A 102 -3.86 -3.26 2.48
N GLY A 103 -4.64 -2.97 1.43
CA GLY A 103 -5.37 -3.98 0.67
C GLY A 103 -4.55 -4.71 -0.40
N ASN A 104 -3.30 -4.32 -0.63
CA ASN A 104 -2.45 -4.95 -1.63
C ASN A 104 -1.94 -6.31 -1.13
N LEU A 105 -1.85 -7.28 -2.03
CA LEU A 105 -1.27 -8.58 -1.71
C LEU A 105 0.24 -8.44 -1.44
N SER A 106 0.66 -8.80 -0.23
CA SER A 106 2.07 -8.83 0.19
C SER A 106 2.48 -10.27 0.52
N ALA A 107 2.97 -10.99 -0.49
CA ALA A 107 3.34 -12.41 -0.36
C ALA A 107 4.85 -12.63 -0.11
N GLU A 108 5.68 -11.61 -0.35
CA GLU A 108 7.11 -11.64 -0.08
C GLU A 108 7.40 -11.06 1.32
N GLY A 109 8.65 -11.09 1.79
CA GLY A 109 9.00 -10.50 3.08
C GLY A 109 10.29 -11.04 3.69
N ALA A 110 10.43 -10.81 5.00
CA ALA A 110 11.53 -11.34 5.79
C ALA A 110 11.03 -11.88 7.14
N ILE A 111 11.66 -12.97 7.60
CA ILE A 111 11.53 -13.46 8.97
C ILE A 111 12.68 -12.86 9.77
N ALA A 112 12.36 -12.06 10.79
CA ALA A 112 13.33 -11.55 11.75
C ALA A 112 13.26 -12.33 13.05
N THR A 113 14.43 -12.57 13.63
CA THR A 113 14.57 -13.28 14.90
C THR A 113 15.42 -12.46 15.84
N TYR A 114 15.05 -12.47 17.12
CA TYR A 114 15.82 -11.81 18.17
C TYR A 114 15.81 -12.67 19.43
N VAL A 115 17.00 -12.89 20.00
CA VAL A 115 17.15 -13.56 21.29
C VAL A 115 17.75 -12.55 22.24
N HIS A 116 17.03 -12.27 23.32
CA HIS A 116 17.48 -11.32 24.34
C HIS A 116 18.75 -11.84 25.02
N PHE A 117 19.61 -10.94 25.50
CA PHE A 117 20.96 -11.28 25.99
C PHE A 117 20.98 -12.34 27.11
N ASN A 118 19.91 -12.42 27.91
CA ASN A 118 19.77 -13.38 29.01
C ASN A 118 19.23 -14.76 28.57
N GLN A 119 18.98 -14.97 27.28
CA GLN A 119 18.47 -16.21 26.68
C GLN A 119 17.10 -16.67 27.19
N LYS A 120 16.34 -15.82 27.87
CA LYS A 120 15.01 -16.15 28.40
C LYS A 120 13.86 -15.75 27.47
N ILE A 121 14.10 -14.80 26.57
CA ILE A 121 13.11 -14.27 25.64
C ILE A 121 13.65 -14.45 24.23
N GLY A 122 12.89 -15.14 23.39
CA GLY A 122 13.11 -15.27 21.95
C GLY A 122 11.89 -14.78 21.20
N VAL A 123 12.11 -13.96 20.17
CA VAL A 123 11.07 -13.42 19.30
C VAL A 123 11.36 -13.87 17.87
N ILE A 124 10.32 -14.31 17.18
CA ILE A 124 10.30 -14.55 15.75
C ILE A 124 9.13 -13.75 15.20
N CYS A 125 9.37 -12.90 14.21
CA CYS A 125 8.32 -12.15 13.53
C CYS A 125 8.48 -12.23 12.02
N GLU A 126 7.37 -12.48 11.33
CA GLU A 126 7.27 -12.40 9.88
C GLU A 126 6.78 -11.00 9.51
N ILE A 127 7.50 -10.33 8.62
CA ILE A 127 7.13 -9.00 8.12
C ILE A 127 7.13 -9.05 6.61
N ASN A 128 5.93 -8.94 6.04
CA ASN A 128 5.68 -9.09 4.61
C ASN A 128 5.87 -7.77 3.85
N SER A 129 6.20 -7.89 2.57
CA SER A 129 6.31 -6.82 1.58
C SER A 129 5.71 -7.28 0.24
N GLU A 130 5.38 -6.32 -0.64
CA GLU A 130 4.84 -6.64 -1.97
C GLU A 130 5.86 -7.31 -2.88
N THR A 131 7.16 -6.98 -2.74
CA THR A 131 8.24 -7.49 -3.61
C THR A 131 9.47 -7.91 -2.80
N ASP A 132 10.26 -8.81 -3.40
CA ASP A 132 11.53 -9.35 -2.88
C ASP A 132 12.66 -8.30 -2.82
N PHE A 133 12.66 -7.32 -3.73
CA PHE A 133 13.62 -6.21 -3.73
C PHE A 133 13.52 -5.36 -2.45
N VAL A 134 12.31 -5.24 -1.88
CA VAL A 134 12.14 -4.56 -0.59
C VAL A 134 12.65 -5.42 0.56
N ALA A 135 12.31 -6.71 0.58
CA ALA A 135 12.76 -7.65 1.61
C ALA A 135 14.29 -7.80 1.69
N SER A 136 14.97 -7.69 0.55
CA SER A 136 16.44 -7.79 0.46
C SER A 136 17.19 -6.51 0.87
N ASN A 137 16.49 -5.37 0.95
CA ASN A 137 17.07 -4.06 1.29
C ASN A 137 17.56 -4.00 2.75
N GLU A 138 18.73 -3.40 2.97
CA GLU A 138 19.34 -3.26 4.30
C GLU A 138 18.48 -2.44 5.27
N ILE A 139 17.81 -1.38 4.78
CA ILE A 139 16.91 -0.55 5.58
C ILE A 139 15.72 -1.38 6.08
N PHE A 140 15.16 -2.23 5.21
CA PHE A 140 14.05 -3.11 5.59
C PHE A 140 14.49 -4.16 6.61
N LYS A 141 15.66 -4.79 6.40
CA LYS A 141 16.23 -5.76 7.36
C LYS A 141 16.54 -5.14 8.72
N GLY A 142 17.05 -3.92 8.76
CA GLY A 142 17.24 -3.17 10.01
C GLY A 142 15.91 -2.92 10.72
N PHE A 143 14.92 -2.44 9.97
CA PHE A 143 13.57 -2.21 10.49
C PHE A 143 12.92 -3.47 11.08
N THR A 144 13.03 -4.64 10.42
CA THR A 144 12.47 -5.89 10.94
C THR A 144 13.18 -6.37 12.20
N ALA A 145 14.51 -6.19 12.29
CA ALA A 145 15.28 -6.49 13.49
C ALA A 145 14.90 -5.56 14.67
N ASP A 146 14.74 -4.26 14.41
CA ASP A 146 14.32 -3.29 15.41
C ASP A 146 12.92 -3.61 15.97
N ILE A 147 11.99 -4.05 15.12
CA ILE A 147 10.67 -4.54 15.56
C ILE A 147 10.81 -5.74 16.49
N ALA A 148 11.61 -6.75 16.10
CA ALA A 148 11.80 -7.95 16.92
C ALA A 148 12.38 -7.59 18.30
N MET A 149 13.33 -6.65 18.35
CA MET A 149 13.86 -6.11 19.60
C MET A 149 12.81 -5.38 20.43
N GLN A 150 12.00 -4.53 19.80
CA GLN A 150 10.97 -3.75 20.50
C GLN A 150 9.88 -4.64 21.10
N ILE A 151 9.51 -5.73 20.41
CA ILE A 151 8.60 -6.76 20.93
C ILE A 151 9.22 -7.43 22.16
N ALA A 152 10.51 -7.82 22.09
CA ALA A 152 11.19 -8.43 23.23
C ALA A 152 11.32 -7.49 24.44
N ALA A 153 11.37 -6.17 24.21
CA ALA A 153 11.43 -5.16 25.27
C ALA A 153 10.07 -4.91 25.95
N ASN A 154 8.95 -5.26 25.30
CA ASN A 154 7.60 -5.16 25.85
C ASN A 154 6.88 -6.51 25.72
N PRO A 155 7.35 -7.55 26.43
CA PRO A 155 6.84 -8.91 26.33
C PRO A 155 5.45 -9.08 26.96
#